data_AF-A0A1X0ZQG8-F1
#
_entry.id   AF-A0A1X0ZQG8-F1
#
_cell.length_a   1.000
_cell.length_b   1.000
_cell.length_c   1.000
_cell.angle_alpha   90.00
_cell.angle_beta   90.00
_cell.angle_gamma   90.00
#
_symmetry.space_group_name_H-M   'P 1'
#
loop_
_entity.id
_entity.type
_entity.pdbx_description
1 polymer ?
#
loop_
_entity_poly.entity_id
_entity_poly.type
_entity_poly.pdbx_seq_one_letter_code
_entity_poly.pdbx_strand_id
1 'polypeptide(L)'
;MLTKGWDTISIVRQDSVNSDLAASWNSLDHEFSYTSDEGYACHGVFDCWSVVNGGGGRLLRLRMPIRSGFFEASGTSRSLAGAVAIIEVTLSLLPQGDGQMQLKSAFLRKAGATQPLQDNEGGWLRGITLQDPDGSLGPFATVVLDCICNYLVEHPLQFTHTFATINFSKATAPEWARPRKCTYAYLDSGFLAIMAVCTERDISELPLDIDVSGISQGGQSSYVLSPRLVLEHLVLPGLLQLYQGATAQDYRVDNTQMVNIPTLRMKAIKSGAIWYTPVVFAGCNPARMLGDFITVDYQGDCDLHAGIDMKWNGWLRMKLVLDGNTITFVKQSSDFRKEVHIPWYLAWLSPIVSLITHIVTAVISDDLISAIAARGGSVKADTIDCVSWSNDTHTASSSYLAEALVINYV
;
A
#
# COMPACT_ATOMS: atom_id res chain seq x y z
N MET A 1 -5.16 -8.48 6.16
CA MET A 1 -4.57 -7.90 4.94
C MET A 1 -3.07 -8.03 5.05
N LEU A 2 -2.48 -8.86 4.21
CA LEU A 2 -1.04 -9.14 4.25
C LEU A 2 -0.31 -8.41 3.12
N THR A 3 0.72 -7.62 3.48
CA THR A 3 1.58 -6.98 2.48
C THR A 3 2.59 -7.94 1.84
N LYS A 4 2.68 -9.19 2.33
CA LYS A 4 3.54 -10.27 1.81
C LYS A 4 4.99 -9.85 1.52
N GLY A 5 5.55 -9.02 2.42
CA GLY A 5 6.92 -8.54 2.30
C GLY A 5 7.08 -7.30 1.44
N TRP A 6 6.01 -6.65 0.97
CA TRP A 6 6.04 -5.27 0.47
C TRP A 6 5.92 -4.26 1.61
N ASP A 7 6.55 -3.09 1.44
CA ASP A 7 6.53 -2.04 2.46
C ASP A 7 5.27 -1.17 2.31
N THR A 8 4.93 -0.83 1.07
CA THR A 8 3.75 -0.04 0.72
C THR A 8 3.03 -0.65 -0.47
N ILE A 9 1.70 -0.50 -0.49
CA ILE A 9 0.86 -0.94 -1.61
C ILE A 9 -0.16 0.16 -1.86
N SER A 10 -0.14 0.78 -3.04
CA SER A 10 -1.23 1.62 -3.53
C SER A 10 -2.07 0.79 -4.50
N ILE A 11 -3.39 0.90 -4.43
CA ILE A 11 -4.31 0.13 -5.27
C ILE A 11 -5.47 1.02 -5.73
N VAL A 12 -6.03 0.67 -6.89
CA VAL A 12 -7.22 1.32 -7.45
C VAL A 12 -8.18 0.25 -7.99
N ARG A 13 -9.48 0.54 -7.93
CA ARG A 13 -10.52 -0.33 -8.49
C ARG A 13 -10.52 -0.27 -10.02
N GLN A 14 -10.80 -1.40 -10.66
CA GLN A 14 -10.99 -1.47 -12.11
C GLN A 14 -12.04 -0.46 -12.60
N ASP A 15 -13.13 -0.27 -11.86
CA ASP A 15 -14.19 0.66 -12.25
C ASP A 15 -13.70 2.11 -12.28
N SER A 16 -12.84 2.50 -11.33
CA SER A 16 -12.19 3.82 -11.34
C SER A 16 -11.25 3.96 -12.54
N VAL A 17 -10.40 2.95 -12.80
CA VAL A 17 -9.52 2.93 -13.99
C VAL A 17 -10.33 3.05 -15.29
N ASN A 18 -11.47 2.37 -15.38
CA ASN A 18 -12.36 2.43 -16.54
C ASN A 18 -13.05 3.79 -16.68
N SER A 19 -13.45 4.41 -15.57
CA SER A 19 -13.97 5.77 -15.56
C SER A 19 -12.92 6.77 -16.08
N ASP A 20 -11.65 6.61 -15.68
CA ASP A 20 -10.56 7.47 -16.13
C ASP A 20 -10.20 7.28 -17.59
N LEU A 21 -10.18 6.02 -18.05
CA LEU A 21 -10.02 5.69 -19.46
C LEU A 21 -11.12 6.36 -20.28
N ALA A 22 -12.38 6.23 -19.87
CA ALA A 22 -13.52 6.88 -20.54
C ALA A 22 -13.41 8.40 -20.57
N ALA A 23 -13.00 9.02 -19.46
CA ALA A 23 -12.80 10.46 -19.38
C ALA A 23 -11.68 10.95 -20.33
N SER A 24 -10.61 10.18 -20.47
CA SER A 24 -9.49 10.49 -21.36
C SER A 24 -9.71 10.09 -22.82
N TRP A 25 -10.75 9.29 -23.11
CA TRP A 25 -10.95 8.64 -24.40
C TRP A 25 -10.98 9.63 -25.57
N ASN A 26 -11.68 10.75 -25.43
CA ASN A 26 -11.82 11.77 -26.48
C ASN A 26 -10.49 12.45 -26.87
N SER A 27 -9.43 12.29 -26.08
CA SER A 27 -8.10 12.84 -26.38
C SER A 27 -7.18 11.86 -27.13
N LEU A 28 -7.60 10.61 -27.27
CA LEU A 28 -6.85 9.56 -27.97
C LEU A 28 -7.26 9.48 -29.45
N ASP A 29 -6.39 8.91 -30.27
CA ASP A 29 -6.76 8.50 -31.62
C ASP A 29 -7.65 7.25 -31.53
N HIS A 30 -8.75 7.24 -32.28
CA HIS A 30 -9.72 6.14 -32.28
C HIS A 30 -9.60 5.30 -33.54
N GLU A 31 -8.93 5.79 -34.58
CA GLU A 31 -8.84 5.12 -35.86
C GLU A 31 -7.69 4.13 -35.88
N PHE A 32 -7.85 3.04 -36.62
CA PHE A 32 -6.77 2.12 -36.93
C PHE A 32 -6.81 1.73 -38.40
N SER A 33 -5.63 1.55 -38.98
CA SER A 33 -5.43 1.14 -40.36
C SER A 33 -4.17 0.30 -40.46
N TYR A 34 -4.31 -0.93 -40.91
CA TYR A 34 -3.20 -1.86 -41.09
C TYR A 34 -3.36 -2.67 -42.36
N THR A 35 -2.27 -2.83 -43.10
CA THR A 35 -2.21 -3.72 -44.26
C THR A 35 -1.08 -4.72 -44.04
N SER A 36 -1.42 -6.00 -43.99
CA SER A 36 -0.42 -7.08 -43.86
C SER A 36 0.30 -7.33 -45.18
N ASP A 37 1.50 -7.89 -45.13
CA ASP A 37 2.23 -8.36 -46.32
C ASP A 37 1.46 -9.41 -47.16
N GLU A 38 0.55 -10.14 -46.54
CA GLU A 38 -0.32 -11.13 -47.19
C GLU A 38 -1.51 -10.51 -47.94
N GLY A 39 -1.63 -9.17 -47.95
CA GLY A 39 -2.68 -8.43 -48.66
C GLY A 39 -4.00 -8.28 -47.91
N TYR A 40 -4.05 -8.62 -46.62
CA TYR A 40 -5.18 -8.26 -45.76
C TYR A 40 -5.13 -6.79 -45.38
N ALA A 41 -6.26 -6.09 -45.51
CA ALA A 41 -6.41 -4.71 -45.06
C ALA A 41 -7.47 -4.63 -43.96
N CYS A 42 -7.12 -4.02 -42.83
CA CYS A 42 -7.97 -3.87 -41.66
C CYS A 42 -8.07 -2.38 -41.32
N HIS A 43 -9.28 -1.84 -41.38
CA HIS A 43 -9.56 -0.43 -41.10
C HIS A 43 -10.72 -0.31 -40.14
N GLY A 44 -10.63 0.59 -39.18
CA GLY A 44 -11.77 0.83 -38.32
C GLY A 44 -11.57 1.94 -37.32
N VAL A 45 -12.57 2.06 -36.47
CA VAL A 45 -12.64 3.04 -35.40
C VAL A 45 -13.08 2.33 -34.14
N PHE A 46 -12.26 2.42 -33.10
CA PHE A 46 -12.60 1.89 -31.79
C PHE A 46 -13.70 2.71 -31.10
N ASP A 47 -14.45 2.06 -30.24
CA ASP A 47 -15.18 2.68 -29.14
C ASP A 47 -14.32 2.65 -27.87
N CYS A 48 -14.80 3.26 -26.79
CA CYS A 48 -14.06 3.38 -25.53
C CYS A 48 -13.53 2.02 -25.03
N TRP A 49 -12.22 1.96 -24.81
CA TRP A 49 -11.57 0.79 -24.23
C TRP A 49 -11.90 0.66 -22.75
N SER A 50 -11.83 -0.57 -22.24
CA SER A 50 -12.04 -0.86 -20.82
C SER A 50 -11.15 -2.01 -20.38
N VAL A 51 -10.65 -1.95 -19.15
CA VAL A 51 -10.04 -3.07 -18.44
C VAL A 51 -11.13 -4.06 -18.03
N VAL A 52 -10.87 -5.34 -18.23
CA VAL A 52 -11.76 -6.45 -17.86
C VAL A 52 -10.99 -7.54 -17.11
N ASN A 53 -11.73 -8.36 -16.35
CA ASN A 53 -11.15 -9.47 -15.59
C ASN A 53 -10.55 -10.58 -16.49
N GLY A 54 -9.74 -11.42 -15.88
CA GLY A 54 -9.05 -12.55 -16.50
C GLY A 54 -7.60 -12.27 -16.93
N GLY A 55 -7.12 -11.04 -16.71
CA GLY A 55 -5.68 -10.76 -16.61
C GLY A 55 -5.12 -11.23 -15.27
N GLY A 56 -3.82 -11.05 -15.05
CA GLY A 56 -3.17 -11.43 -13.80
C GLY A 56 -1.69 -11.10 -13.74
N GLY A 57 -1.22 -10.66 -12.58
CA GLY A 57 0.17 -10.24 -12.39
C GLY A 57 0.49 -9.07 -13.30
N ARG A 58 1.39 -9.27 -14.27
CA ARG A 58 1.79 -8.20 -15.21
C ARG A 58 0.85 -8.03 -16.41
N LEU A 59 -0.12 -8.92 -16.59
CA LEU A 59 -1.01 -8.92 -17.75
C LEU A 59 -2.30 -8.17 -17.42
N LEU A 60 -2.52 -7.05 -18.11
CA LEU A 60 -3.77 -6.30 -18.08
C LEU A 60 -4.61 -6.71 -19.29
N ARG A 61 -5.84 -7.16 -19.06
CA ARG A 61 -6.75 -7.51 -20.16
C ARG A 61 -7.61 -6.30 -20.54
N LEU A 62 -7.58 -5.95 -21.82
CA LEU A 62 -8.33 -4.84 -22.40
C LEU A 62 -9.42 -5.37 -23.33
N ARG A 63 -10.60 -4.78 -23.17
CA ARG A 63 -11.74 -4.89 -24.08
C ARG A 63 -11.76 -3.67 -24.97
N MET A 64 -11.71 -3.90 -26.27
CA MET A 64 -11.61 -2.90 -27.33
C MET A 64 -12.76 -3.09 -28.34
N PRO A 65 -13.92 -2.47 -28.10
CA PRO A 65 -15.04 -2.55 -29.04
C PRO A 65 -14.73 -1.77 -30.33
N ILE A 66 -15.21 -2.26 -31.46
CA ILE A 66 -15.05 -1.63 -32.77
C ILE A 66 -16.40 -1.03 -33.16
N ARG A 67 -16.46 0.30 -33.22
CA ARG A 67 -17.66 1.06 -33.57
C ARG A 67 -18.02 0.88 -35.05
N SER A 68 -17.02 0.96 -35.92
CA SER A 68 -17.17 0.86 -37.37
C SER A 68 -15.85 0.46 -38.01
N GLY A 69 -15.90 -0.16 -39.19
CA GLY A 69 -14.70 -0.56 -39.91
C GLY A 69 -14.97 -1.69 -40.88
N PHE A 70 -13.94 -2.07 -41.62
CA PHE A 70 -13.97 -3.18 -42.55
C PHE A 70 -12.65 -3.96 -42.56
N PHE A 71 -12.78 -5.24 -42.86
CA PHE A 71 -11.68 -6.14 -43.16
C PHE A 71 -11.79 -6.60 -44.61
N GLU A 72 -10.73 -6.42 -45.37
CA GLU A 72 -10.64 -6.82 -46.76
C GLU A 72 -9.65 -7.98 -46.93
N ALA A 73 -10.14 -9.06 -47.54
CA ALA A 73 -9.35 -10.22 -47.93
C ALA A 73 -9.74 -10.66 -49.34
N SER A 74 -8.77 -10.77 -50.23
CA SER A 74 -8.98 -11.26 -51.61
C SER A 74 -10.10 -10.52 -52.36
N GLY A 75 -10.21 -9.19 -52.16
CA GLY A 75 -11.23 -8.35 -52.80
C GLY A 75 -12.64 -8.45 -52.19
N THR A 76 -12.82 -9.22 -51.11
CA THR A 76 -14.08 -9.27 -50.34
C THR A 76 -13.94 -8.43 -49.09
N SER A 77 -14.84 -7.45 -48.93
CA SER A 77 -14.92 -6.60 -47.73
C SER A 77 -15.96 -7.15 -46.75
N ARG A 78 -15.61 -7.17 -45.47
CA ARG A 78 -16.46 -7.62 -44.35
C ARG A 78 -16.52 -6.54 -43.29
N SER A 79 -17.69 -6.32 -42.69
CA SER A 79 -17.85 -5.34 -41.62
C SER A 79 -17.12 -5.76 -40.35
N LEU A 80 -16.55 -4.78 -39.63
CA LEU A 80 -16.03 -4.95 -38.27
C LEU A 80 -16.93 -4.30 -37.21
N ALA A 81 -18.03 -3.65 -37.62
CA ALA A 81 -18.92 -2.95 -36.70
C ALA A 81 -19.52 -3.92 -35.67
N GLY A 82 -19.43 -3.57 -34.39
CA GLY A 82 -19.95 -4.37 -33.28
C GLY A 82 -19.01 -5.50 -32.82
N ALA A 83 -17.93 -5.79 -33.54
CA ALA A 83 -16.91 -6.72 -33.08
C ALA A 83 -16.16 -6.16 -31.86
N VAL A 84 -15.68 -7.04 -30.99
CA VAL A 84 -14.95 -6.65 -29.77
C VAL A 84 -13.66 -7.43 -29.67
N ALA A 85 -12.53 -6.74 -29.78
CA ALA A 85 -11.22 -7.34 -29.56
C ALA A 85 -10.92 -7.40 -28.06
N ILE A 86 -10.49 -8.57 -27.60
CA ILE A 86 -9.96 -8.78 -26.25
C ILE A 86 -8.47 -9.07 -26.38
N ILE A 87 -7.64 -8.21 -25.79
CA ILE A 87 -6.19 -8.34 -25.80
C ILE A 87 -5.63 -8.33 -24.38
N GLU A 88 -4.44 -8.86 -24.21
CA GLU A 88 -3.61 -8.66 -23.03
C GLU A 88 -2.45 -7.75 -23.36
N VAL A 89 -2.18 -6.79 -22.48
CA VAL A 89 -1.04 -5.89 -22.58
C VAL A 89 -0.23 -5.94 -21.29
N THR A 90 1.08 -5.78 -21.42
CA THR A 90 1.92 -5.47 -20.26
C THR A 90 2.04 -3.96 -20.11
N LEU A 91 2.15 -3.52 -18.86
CA LEU A 91 2.48 -2.15 -18.51
C LEU A 91 3.97 -2.01 -18.20
N SER A 92 4.47 -0.78 -18.23
CA SER A 92 5.83 -0.41 -17.86
C SER A 92 5.83 0.91 -17.12
N LEU A 93 6.77 1.04 -16.19
CA LEU A 93 7.09 2.29 -15.52
C LEU A 93 8.03 3.08 -16.42
N LEU A 94 7.57 4.19 -16.99
CA LEU A 94 8.32 5.05 -17.89
C LEU A 94 8.72 6.36 -17.18
N PRO A 95 9.93 6.87 -17.37
CA PRO A 95 10.36 8.12 -16.74
C PRO A 95 9.60 9.32 -17.31
N GLN A 96 9.18 10.23 -16.43
CA GLN A 96 8.53 11.50 -16.82
C GLN A 96 9.44 12.73 -16.59
N GLY A 97 10.41 12.63 -15.69
CA GLY A 97 11.24 13.75 -15.21
C GLY A 97 11.14 13.91 -13.68
N ASP A 98 12.02 14.69 -13.07
CA ASP A 98 11.98 15.06 -11.64
C ASP A 98 11.86 13.92 -10.62
N GLY A 99 12.32 12.71 -10.97
CA GLY A 99 12.20 11.52 -10.13
C GLY A 99 10.80 10.90 -10.12
N GLN A 100 9.98 11.21 -11.12
CA GLN A 100 8.66 10.63 -11.35
C GLN A 100 8.70 9.56 -12.43
N MET A 101 7.92 8.50 -12.20
CA MET A 101 7.68 7.42 -13.15
C MET A 101 6.17 7.33 -13.44
N GLN A 102 5.79 7.04 -14.66
CA GLN A 102 4.40 6.84 -15.08
C GLN A 102 4.17 5.38 -15.44
N LEU A 103 3.11 4.79 -14.92
CA LEU A 103 2.64 3.47 -15.34
C LEU A 103 1.82 3.62 -16.62
N LYS A 104 2.36 3.12 -17.73
CA LYS A 104 1.76 3.17 -19.06
C LYS A 104 1.89 1.83 -19.78
N SER A 105 1.31 1.70 -20.96
CA SER A 105 1.51 0.52 -21.80
C SER A 105 3.00 0.30 -22.13
N ALA A 106 3.44 -0.96 -22.11
CA ALA A 106 4.84 -1.31 -22.37
C ALA A 106 5.26 -1.05 -23.81
N PHE A 107 4.33 -1.18 -24.77
CA PHE A 107 4.63 -0.97 -26.19
C PHE A 107 5.01 0.48 -26.53
N LEU A 108 4.72 1.47 -25.67
CA LEU A 108 5.28 2.83 -25.80
C LEU A 108 6.81 2.86 -25.78
N ARG A 109 7.47 1.85 -25.21
CA ARG A 109 8.93 1.72 -25.29
C ARG A 109 9.41 1.57 -26.73
N LYS A 110 8.62 0.96 -27.63
CA LYS A 110 8.95 0.85 -29.04
C LYS A 110 8.98 2.21 -29.73
N ALA A 111 8.14 3.16 -29.31
CA ALA A 111 8.14 4.53 -29.84
C ALA A 111 9.46 5.28 -29.56
N GLY A 112 10.16 4.91 -28.47
CA GLY A 112 11.40 5.54 -28.02
C GLY A 112 12.67 4.71 -28.23
N ALA A 113 12.58 3.48 -28.74
CA ALA A 113 13.72 2.58 -28.90
C ALA A 113 14.42 2.79 -30.25
N THR A 114 15.68 3.22 -30.22
CA THR A 114 16.61 3.20 -31.36
C THR A 114 17.37 1.88 -31.51
N GLN A 115 17.15 0.91 -30.63
CA GLN A 115 17.81 -0.41 -30.65
C GLN A 115 16.77 -1.55 -30.58
N PRO A 116 17.06 -2.71 -31.21
CA PRO A 116 16.21 -3.89 -31.13
C PRO A 116 16.09 -4.37 -29.69
N LEU A 117 14.86 -4.69 -29.27
CA LEU A 117 14.54 -4.97 -27.88
C LEU A 117 15.01 -6.37 -27.46
N GLN A 118 15.44 -6.52 -26.20
CA GLN A 118 15.91 -7.80 -25.64
C GLN A 118 14.74 -8.69 -25.20
N ASP A 119 14.82 -9.98 -25.55
CA ASP A 119 13.82 -11.06 -25.41
C ASP A 119 13.36 -11.43 -23.98
N ASN A 120 13.83 -10.76 -22.92
CA ASN A 120 13.50 -11.14 -21.53
C ASN A 120 12.28 -10.43 -20.95
N GLU A 121 11.66 -9.50 -21.68
CA GLU A 121 10.39 -8.88 -21.33
C GLU A 121 9.31 -9.52 -22.21
N GLY A 122 8.54 -10.47 -21.66
CA GLY A 122 7.47 -11.17 -22.38
C GLY A 122 6.59 -10.25 -23.23
N GLY A 123 6.04 -10.81 -24.32
CA GLY A 123 5.32 -10.07 -25.37
C GLY A 123 4.45 -8.95 -24.84
N TRP A 124 4.68 -7.72 -25.32
CA TRP A 124 4.02 -6.51 -24.81
C TRP A 124 2.50 -6.53 -25.02
N LEU A 125 2.06 -7.32 -25.99
CA LEU A 125 0.70 -7.37 -26.46
C LEU A 125 0.40 -8.77 -26.98
N ARG A 126 -0.77 -9.31 -26.63
CA ARG A 126 -1.25 -10.62 -27.08
C ARG A 126 -2.74 -10.56 -27.36
N GLY A 127 -3.15 -11.00 -28.56
CA GLY A 127 -4.55 -11.25 -28.85
C GLY A 127 -5.10 -12.44 -28.06
N ILE A 128 -6.25 -12.28 -27.42
CA ILE A 128 -6.94 -13.37 -26.70
C ILE A 128 -8.08 -13.90 -27.54
N THR A 129 -8.99 -13.02 -27.96
CA THR A 129 -10.12 -13.39 -28.79
C THR A 129 -10.71 -12.16 -29.47
N LEU A 130 -11.38 -12.38 -30.60
CA LEU A 130 -12.26 -11.40 -31.23
C LEU A 130 -13.69 -11.93 -31.11
N GLN A 131 -14.53 -11.19 -30.38
CA GLN A 131 -15.95 -11.48 -30.31
C GLN A 131 -16.62 -10.86 -31.54
N ASP A 132 -17.20 -11.69 -32.39
CA ASP A 132 -17.92 -11.30 -33.61
C ASP A 132 -19.38 -11.76 -33.48
N PRO A 133 -20.28 -10.91 -32.93
CA PRO A 133 -21.66 -11.31 -32.63
C PRO A 133 -22.44 -11.76 -33.87
N ASP A 134 -22.12 -11.18 -35.03
CA ASP A 134 -22.81 -11.45 -36.30
C ASP A 134 -22.20 -12.66 -37.05
N GLY A 135 -21.04 -13.17 -36.59
CA GLY A 135 -20.33 -14.30 -37.17
C GLY A 135 -19.82 -14.07 -38.61
N SER A 136 -19.78 -12.81 -39.05
CA SER A 136 -19.46 -12.42 -40.43
C SER A 136 -17.99 -12.66 -40.81
N LEU A 137 -17.09 -12.67 -39.82
CA LEU A 137 -15.65 -12.86 -40.01
C LEU A 137 -15.28 -14.34 -40.09
N GLY A 138 -16.00 -15.21 -39.38
CA GLY A 138 -15.72 -16.65 -39.34
C GLY A 138 -14.23 -16.94 -39.04
N PRO A 139 -13.50 -17.67 -39.90
CA PRO A 139 -12.09 -17.98 -39.66
C PRO A 139 -11.15 -16.76 -39.73
N PHE A 140 -11.60 -15.64 -40.29
CA PHE A 140 -10.79 -14.42 -40.37
C PHE A 140 -10.76 -13.62 -39.07
N ALA A 141 -11.54 -14.01 -38.05
CA ALA A 141 -11.55 -13.31 -36.76
C ALA A 141 -10.16 -13.28 -36.09
N THR A 142 -9.37 -14.35 -36.22
CA THR A 142 -7.98 -14.38 -35.71
C THR A 142 -7.07 -13.46 -36.50
N VAL A 143 -7.21 -13.41 -37.83
CA VAL A 143 -6.43 -12.52 -38.70
C VAL A 143 -6.71 -11.05 -38.38
N VAL A 144 -7.98 -10.70 -38.19
CA VAL A 144 -8.38 -9.35 -37.77
C VAL A 144 -7.76 -8.98 -36.43
N LEU A 145 -7.78 -9.92 -35.47
CA LEU A 145 -7.15 -9.71 -34.16
C LEU A 145 -5.64 -9.48 -34.29
N ASP A 146 -4.95 -10.27 -35.12
CA ASP A 146 -3.52 -10.12 -35.40
C ASP A 146 -3.22 -8.77 -36.08
N CYS A 147 -4.05 -8.33 -37.03
CA CYS A 147 -3.93 -7.00 -37.64
C CYS A 147 -4.03 -5.88 -36.60
N ILE A 148 -4.99 -5.97 -35.67
CA ILE A 148 -5.14 -4.99 -34.58
C ILE A 148 -3.90 -5.01 -33.67
N CYS A 149 -3.41 -6.19 -33.32
CA CYS A 149 -2.22 -6.35 -32.48
C CYS A 149 -0.98 -5.74 -33.15
N ASN A 150 -0.76 -6.02 -34.43
CA ASN A 150 0.35 -5.49 -35.21
C ASN A 150 0.25 -3.97 -35.37
N TYR A 151 -0.95 -3.46 -35.65
CA TYR A 151 -1.20 -2.02 -35.71
C TYR A 151 -0.77 -1.31 -34.42
N LEU A 152 -1.22 -1.78 -33.26
CA LEU A 152 -0.88 -1.16 -31.96
C LEU A 152 0.62 -1.19 -31.67
N VAL A 153 1.30 -2.25 -32.11
CA VAL A 153 2.74 -2.39 -32.02
C VAL A 153 3.46 -1.44 -32.99
N GLU A 154 2.90 -1.11 -34.16
CA GLU A 154 3.48 -0.14 -35.11
C GLU A 154 3.11 1.32 -34.80
N HIS A 155 1.99 1.53 -34.12
CA HIS A 155 1.45 2.82 -33.72
C HIS A 155 1.33 2.93 -32.20
N PRO A 156 2.45 2.82 -31.46
CA PRO A 156 2.43 2.79 -30.00
C PRO A 156 1.84 4.06 -29.35
N LEU A 157 1.82 5.18 -30.06
CA LEU A 157 1.24 6.44 -29.59
C LEU A 157 -0.30 6.46 -29.61
N GLN A 158 -0.95 5.45 -30.20
CA GLN A 158 -2.41 5.30 -30.18
C GLN A 158 -2.98 5.29 -28.75
N PHE A 159 -2.22 4.69 -27.83
CA PHE A 159 -2.65 4.48 -26.46
C PHE A 159 -1.58 5.00 -25.48
N THR A 160 -1.71 6.27 -25.14
CA THR A 160 -0.77 7.02 -24.27
C THR A 160 -1.30 7.23 -22.85
N HIS A 161 -2.40 6.56 -22.50
CA HIS A 161 -3.06 6.70 -21.20
C HIS A 161 -2.10 6.40 -20.03
N THR A 162 -2.12 7.28 -19.03
CA THR A 162 -1.35 7.12 -17.79
C THR A 162 -2.25 6.51 -16.72
N PHE A 163 -1.96 5.28 -16.31
CA PHE A 163 -2.72 4.62 -15.25
C PHE A 163 -2.39 5.20 -13.87
N ALA A 164 -1.11 5.47 -13.64
CA ALA A 164 -0.61 6.03 -12.38
C ALA A 164 0.69 6.80 -12.57
N THR A 165 0.98 7.69 -11.63
CA THR A 165 2.26 8.38 -11.49
C THR A 165 2.85 8.07 -10.13
N ILE A 166 4.11 7.65 -10.09
CA ILE A 166 4.85 7.34 -8.87
C ILE A 166 5.92 8.41 -8.68
N ASN A 167 5.89 9.08 -7.53
CA ASN A 167 6.84 10.13 -7.19
C ASN A 167 7.86 9.66 -6.14
N PHE A 168 9.07 9.29 -6.58
CA PHE A 168 10.15 8.83 -5.71
C PHE A 168 10.81 9.97 -4.92
N SER A 169 10.63 11.21 -5.36
CA SER A 169 11.22 12.43 -4.80
C SER A 169 10.21 13.32 -4.08
N LYS A 170 9.00 12.80 -3.78
CA LYS A 170 7.90 13.57 -3.15
C LYS A 170 8.38 14.27 -1.87
N ALA A 171 8.55 15.58 -1.94
CA ALA A 171 9.15 16.37 -0.87
C ALA A 171 8.32 16.39 0.43
N THR A 172 7.00 16.24 0.32
CA THR A 172 6.10 16.15 1.47
C THR A 172 6.16 14.79 2.16
N ALA A 173 6.62 13.75 1.47
CA ALA A 173 6.71 12.41 2.02
C ALA A 173 7.94 12.26 2.93
N PRO A 174 7.77 11.71 4.14
CA PRO A 174 8.91 11.42 4.99
C PRO A 174 9.84 10.40 4.32
N GLU A 175 11.14 10.48 4.61
CA GLU A 175 12.16 9.66 3.92
C GLU A 175 11.88 8.16 4.02
N TRP A 176 11.37 7.70 5.16
CA TRP A 176 11.05 6.30 5.40
C TRP A 176 9.84 5.78 4.59
N ALA A 177 8.96 6.66 4.12
CA ALA A 177 7.79 6.29 3.32
C ALA A 177 8.03 6.41 1.80
N ARG A 178 9.15 7.04 1.39
CA ARG A 178 9.45 7.23 -0.03
C ARG A 178 9.85 5.89 -0.67
N PRO A 179 9.22 5.50 -1.79
CA PRO A 179 9.59 4.28 -2.49
C PRO A 179 11.00 4.41 -3.06
N ARG A 180 11.71 3.28 -3.14
CA ARG A 180 13.03 3.14 -3.79
C ARG A 180 12.94 2.23 -5.01
N LYS A 181 12.21 1.13 -4.87
CA LYS A 181 11.86 0.23 -5.97
C LYS A 181 10.37 -0.07 -5.91
N CYS A 182 9.74 -0.21 -7.07
CA CYS A 182 8.35 -0.62 -7.15
C CYS A 182 8.10 -1.50 -8.37
N THR A 183 6.96 -2.17 -8.34
CA THR A 183 6.40 -2.90 -9.47
C THR A 183 4.89 -2.73 -9.47
N TYR A 184 4.22 -3.26 -10.48
CA TYR A 184 2.76 -3.26 -10.55
C TYR A 184 2.23 -4.68 -10.67
N ALA A 185 0.97 -4.86 -10.31
CA ALA A 185 0.21 -6.05 -10.64
C ALA A 185 -1.26 -5.73 -10.85
N TYR A 186 -1.87 -6.40 -11.82
CA TYR A 186 -3.31 -6.52 -11.92
C TYR A 186 -3.76 -7.78 -11.19
N LEU A 187 -4.77 -7.62 -10.34
CA LEU A 187 -5.38 -8.68 -9.56
C LEU A 187 -6.72 -9.03 -10.19
N ASP A 188 -6.96 -10.31 -10.43
CA ASP A 188 -8.18 -10.81 -11.08
C ASP A 188 -9.47 -10.48 -10.29
N SER A 189 -9.32 -10.08 -9.02
CA SER A 189 -10.37 -9.45 -8.21
C SER A 189 -10.80 -8.05 -8.67
N GLY A 190 -10.25 -7.52 -9.77
CA GLY A 190 -10.62 -6.22 -10.35
C GLY A 190 -9.86 -5.04 -9.72
N PHE A 191 -8.57 -5.22 -9.41
CA PHE A 191 -7.74 -4.15 -8.86
C PHE A 191 -6.42 -4.03 -9.63
N LEU A 192 -5.97 -2.79 -9.81
CA LEU A 192 -4.61 -2.49 -10.24
C LEU A 192 -3.81 -2.00 -9.04
N ALA A 193 -2.63 -2.57 -8.81
CA ALA A 193 -1.80 -2.32 -7.66
C ALA A 193 -0.41 -1.84 -8.08
N ILE A 194 0.14 -0.89 -7.32
CA ILE A 194 1.54 -0.52 -7.31
C ILE A 194 2.10 -0.93 -5.94
N MET A 195 3.05 -1.84 -5.95
CA MET A 195 3.70 -2.35 -4.74
C MET A 195 5.12 -1.83 -4.70
N ALA A 196 5.54 -1.32 -3.54
CA ALA A 196 6.85 -0.71 -3.41
C ALA A 196 7.56 -1.11 -2.12
N VAL A 197 8.87 -0.95 -2.17
CA VAL A 197 9.78 -1.06 -1.04
C VAL A 197 10.45 0.29 -0.83
N CYS A 198 10.63 0.68 0.43
CA CYS A 198 11.21 1.97 0.82
C CYS A 198 12.74 1.90 1.00
N THR A 199 13.35 0.77 0.62
CA THR A 199 14.79 0.49 0.74
C THR A 199 15.34 -0.07 -0.58
N GLU A 200 16.65 -0.18 -0.70
CA GLU A 200 17.31 -0.74 -1.90
C GLU A 200 17.27 -2.27 -1.98
N ARG A 201 16.50 -2.95 -1.12
CA ARG A 201 16.40 -4.41 -1.11
C ARG A 201 15.88 -4.96 -2.44
N ASP A 202 16.22 -6.20 -2.75
CA ASP A 202 15.70 -6.85 -3.94
C ASP A 202 14.20 -7.15 -3.81
N ILE A 203 13.49 -7.04 -4.92
CA ILE A 203 12.05 -7.27 -5.04
C ILE A 203 11.72 -8.40 -6.03
N SER A 204 12.74 -9.01 -6.65
CA SER A 204 12.56 -10.00 -7.71
C SER A 204 11.80 -11.26 -7.27
N GLU A 205 11.97 -11.67 -6.01
CA GLU A 205 11.32 -12.84 -5.41
C GLU A 205 10.00 -12.50 -4.69
N LEU A 206 9.58 -11.22 -4.66
CA LEU A 206 8.35 -10.85 -3.96
C LEU A 206 7.12 -11.24 -4.79
N PRO A 207 6.08 -11.78 -4.13
CA PRO A 207 4.84 -12.15 -4.79
C PRO A 207 4.12 -10.93 -5.37
N LEU A 208 3.51 -11.11 -6.55
CA LEU A 208 2.65 -10.10 -7.20
C LEU A 208 1.18 -10.26 -6.81
N ASP A 209 0.80 -11.38 -6.19
CA ASP A 209 -0.54 -11.59 -5.65
C ASP A 209 -0.62 -10.98 -4.24
N ILE A 210 -1.45 -9.96 -4.07
CA ILE A 210 -1.67 -9.34 -2.76
C ILE A 210 -3.04 -9.71 -2.21
N ASP A 211 -3.12 -9.80 -0.88
CA ASP A 211 -4.40 -10.03 -0.21
C ASP A 211 -5.19 -8.72 -0.16
N VAL A 212 -6.33 -8.69 -0.87
CA VAL A 212 -7.22 -7.53 -0.92
C VAL A 212 -8.48 -7.66 -0.05
N SER A 213 -8.60 -8.72 0.74
CA SER A 213 -9.79 -8.99 1.57
C SER A 213 -10.07 -7.91 2.61
N GLY A 214 -9.02 -7.18 3.03
CA GLY A 214 -9.13 -6.11 4.01
C GLY A 214 -9.61 -4.77 3.44
N ILE A 215 -9.70 -4.59 2.11
CA ILE A 215 -10.05 -3.29 1.52
C ILE A 215 -11.58 -3.13 1.43
N SER A 216 -12.08 -2.14 2.16
CA SER A 216 -13.51 -1.79 2.16
C SER A 216 -14.01 -1.35 0.77
N GLN A 217 -15.29 -1.63 0.47
CA GLN A 217 -15.89 -1.34 -0.85
C GLN A 217 -16.09 0.15 -1.19
N GLY A 218 -15.86 1.08 -0.25
CA GLY A 218 -16.23 2.50 -0.42
C GLY A 218 -15.20 3.43 -1.05
N GLY A 219 -13.91 3.09 -1.05
CA GLY A 219 -12.84 3.96 -1.60
C GLY A 219 -12.59 3.72 -3.10
N GLN A 220 -12.22 4.78 -3.83
CA GLN A 220 -11.78 4.70 -5.23
C GLN A 220 -10.39 4.07 -5.34
N SER A 221 -9.49 4.52 -4.46
CA SER A 221 -8.16 3.98 -4.28
C SER A 221 -7.87 3.72 -2.80
N SER A 222 -6.83 2.94 -2.52
CA SER A 222 -6.38 2.70 -1.16
C SER A 222 -4.86 2.61 -1.10
N TYR A 223 -4.30 3.06 0.02
CA TYR A 223 -2.89 2.94 0.33
C TYR A 223 -2.71 2.11 1.58
N VAL A 224 -1.76 1.20 1.54
CA VAL A 224 -1.51 0.23 2.59
C VAL A 224 -0.06 0.30 3.01
N LEU A 225 0.16 0.40 4.31
CA LEU A 225 1.46 0.49 4.94
C LEU A 225 1.72 -0.77 5.76
N SER A 226 2.89 -1.39 5.57
CA SER A 226 3.26 -2.61 6.27
C SER A 226 3.29 -2.44 7.79
N PRO A 227 3.00 -3.50 8.57
CA PRO A 227 3.05 -3.43 10.03
C PRO A 227 4.43 -3.01 10.54
N ARG A 228 5.49 -3.47 9.88
CA ARG A 228 6.85 -3.07 10.19
C ARG A 228 7.02 -1.55 10.14
N LEU A 229 6.64 -0.90 9.03
CA LEU A 229 6.78 0.55 8.90
C LEU A 229 5.91 1.30 9.91
N VAL A 230 4.69 0.81 10.21
CA VAL A 230 3.84 1.38 11.25
C VAL A 230 4.51 1.28 12.62
N LEU A 231 5.01 0.10 13.00
CA LEU A 231 5.65 -0.10 14.30
C LEU A 231 6.94 0.73 14.43
N GLU A 232 7.78 0.73 13.40
CA GLU A 232 9.10 1.38 13.39
C GLU A 232 9.01 2.90 13.35
N HIS A 233 8.09 3.47 12.57
CA HIS A 233 8.04 4.92 12.35
C HIS A 233 6.86 5.64 13.01
N LEU A 234 5.80 4.94 13.40
CA LEU A 234 4.64 5.56 14.05
C LEU A 234 4.49 5.16 15.53
N VAL A 235 4.93 3.96 15.93
CA VAL A 235 4.79 3.51 17.33
C VAL A 235 6.08 3.70 18.12
N LEU A 236 7.22 3.27 17.59
CA LEU A 236 8.52 3.32 18.27
C LEU A 236 8.91 4.74 18.73
N PRO A 237 8.77 5.81 17.94
CA PRO A 237 9.12 7.15 18.41
C PRO A 237 8.32 7.60 19.65
N GLY A 238 7.07 7.14 19.78
CA GLY A 238 6.25 7.35 20.97
C GLY A 238 6.75 6.56 22.18
N LEU A 239 7.12 5.29 21.98
CA LEU A 239 7.66 4.44 23.04
C LEU A 239 9.00 4.95 23.56
N LEU A 240 9.92 5.36 22.69
CA LEU A 240 11.24 5.87 23.08
C LEU A 240 11.16 7.07 24.03
N GLN A 241 10.12 7.90 23.90
CA GLN A 241 9.93 9.06 24.79
C GLN A 241 9.60 8.71 26.23
N LEU A 242 9.17 7.48 26.51
CA LEU A 242 8.86 7.04 27.88
C LEU A 242 10.08 6.65 28.66
N TYR A 243 11.16 6.33 27.95
CA TYR A 243 12.38 5.79 28.53
C TYR A 243 13.49 6.83 28.57
N GLN A 244 14.34 6.74 29.59
CA GLN A 244 15.48 7.63 29.78
C GLN A 244 16.60 7.23 28.83
N GLY A 245 16.86 8.05 27.82
CA GLY A 245 17.98 7.85 26.90
C GLY A 245 17.84 6.65 25.95
N ALA A 246 16.63 6.09 25.81
CA ALA A 246 16.40 4.99 24.88
C ALA A 246 16.50 5.46 23.43
N THR A 247 17.02 4.58 22.59
CA THR A 247 17.22 4.78 21.15
C THR A 247 16.56 3.66 20.35
N ALA A 248 16.43 3.84 19.04
CA ALA A 248 15.88 2.81 18.17
C ALA A 248 16.68 1.49 18.20
N GLN A 249 17.99 1.53 18.53
CA GLN A 249 18.84 0.34 18.64
C GLN A 249 18.51 -0.53 19.86
N ASP A 250 17.81 0.03 20.85
CA ASP A 250 17.34 -0.71 22.01
C ASP A 250 16.10 -1.57 21.68
N TYR A 251 15.62 -1.52 20.44
CA TYR A 251 14.51 -2.31 19.96
C TYR A 251 14.92 -3.16 18.76
N ARG A 252 14.42 -4.39 18.73
CA ARG A 252 14.43 -5.23 17.55
C ARG A 252 13.05 -5.17 16.92
N VAL A 253 13.00 -4.84 15.63
CA VAL A 253 11.78 -4.80 14.82
C VAL A 253 11.82 -5.94 13.81
N ASP A 254 10.82 -6.83 13.90
CA ASP A 254 10.52 -7.87 12.93
C ASP A 254 9.28 -7.45 12.11
N ASN A 255 8.81 -8.30 11.18
CA ASN A 255 7.73 -7.92 10.25
C ASN A 255 6.39 -7.56 10.93
N THR A 256 6.09 -8.15 12.09
CA THR A 256 4.79 -8.02 12.78
C THR A 256 4.91 -7.63 14.25
N GLN A 257 6.15 -7.56 14.76
CA GLN A 257 6.42 -7.35 16.17
C GLN A 257 7.67 -6.50 16.34
N MET A 258 7.65 -5.66 17.37
CA MET A 258 8.81 -4.98 17.90
C MET A 258 8.98 -5.34 19.38
N VAL A 259 10.21 -5.47 19.87
CA VAL A 259 10.49 -5.76 21.29
C VAL A 259 11.80 -5.13 21.74
N ASN A 260 11.86 -4.68 23.00
CA ASN A 260 13.07 -4.14 23.57
C ASN A 260 14.16 -5.21 23.81
N ILE A 261 15.41 -4.85 23.60
CA ILE A 261 16.58 -5.72 23.77
C ILE A 261 17.15 -5.59 25.19
N PRO A 262 17.52 -4.39 25.68
CA PRO A 262 17.96 -4.22 27.06
C PRO A 262 16.78 -3.92 28.00
N THR A 263 17.04 -4.00 29.30
CA THR A 263 16.15 -3.43 30.32
C THR A 263 16.13 -1.90 30.18
N LEU A 264 14.93 -1.32 30.04
CA LEU A 264 14.73 0.10 29.81
C LEU A 264 14.26 0.79 31.09
N ARG A 265 14.84 1.95 31.41
CA ARG A 265 14.42 2.78 32.56
C ARG A 265 13.41 3.80 32.09
N MET A 266 12.24 3.86 32.72
CA MET A 266 11.24 4.88 32.43
C MET A 266 11.67 6.23 33.00
N LYS A 267 11.12 7.33 32.49
CA LYS A 267 11.32 8.66 33.08
C LYS A 267 10.93 8.68 34.56
N ALA A 268 11.69 9.42 35.36
CA ALA A 268 11.46 9.48 36.80
C ALA A 268 10.10 10.12 37.11
N ILE A 269 9.36 9.50 38.01
CA ILE A 269 8.04 9.90 38.45
C ILE A 269 8.16 10.47 39.86
N LYS A 270 7.67 11.69 40.08
CA LYS A 270 7.69 12.31 41.42
C LYS A 270 6.41 11.97 42.16
N SER A 271 6.53 11.43 43.37
CA SER A 271 5.42 11.33 44.32
C SER A 271 5.87 11.82 45.69
N GLY A 272 5.20 12.86 46.20
CA GLY A 272 5.65 13.60 47.37
C GLY A 272 7.03 14.23 47.16
N ALA A 273 7.99 13.90 48.02
CA ALA A 273 9.37 14.38 47.96
C ALA A 273 10.35 13.42 47.25
N ILE A 274 9.88 12.25 46.81
CA ILE A 274 10.73 11.16 46.30
C ILE A 274 10.48 10.95 44.80
N TRP A 275 11.55 10.60 44.09
CA TRP A 275 11.52 10.20 42.68
C TRP A 275 11.63 8.68 42.56
N TYR A 276 10.75 8.12 41.75
CA TYR A 276 10.66 6.69 41.46
C TYR A 276 11.00 6.48 39.99
N THR A 277 11.81 5.47 39.69
CA THR A 277 12.23 5.17 38.31
C THR A 277 11.84 3.74 37.99
N PRO A 278 10.63 3.51 37.45
CA PRO A 278 10.23 2.19 36.99
C PRO A 278 11.16 1.69 35.89
N VAL A 279 11.32 0.38 35.78
CA VAL A 279 12.10 -0.25 34.71
C VAL A 279 11.28 -1.34 34.05
N VAL A 280 11.52 -1.55 32.76
CA VAL A 280 10.90 -2.60 31.94
C VAL A 280 11.98 -3.58 31.55
N PHE A 281 11.77 -4.87 31.82
CA PHE A 281 12.79 -5.89 31.59
C PHE A 281 13.07 -6.09 30.10
N ALA A 282 14.29 -6.53 29.79
CA ALA A 282 14.65 -7.01 28.46
C ALA A 282 13.62 -8.02 27.92
N GLY A 283 13.20 -7.86 26.67
CA GLY A 283 12.23 -8.76 26.03
C GLY A 283 10.77 -8.60 26.49
N CYS A 284 10.49 -7.70 27.43
CA CYS A 284 9.20 -7.57 28.11
C CYS A 284 8.39 -6.34 27.67
N ASN A 285 8.76 -5.71 26.56
CA ASN A 285 7.99 -4.64 25.92
C ASN A 285 7.63 -4.93 24.45
N PRO A 286 6.89 -6.01 24.15
CA PRO A 286 6.49 -6.30 22.79
C PRO A 286 5.35 -5.39 22.31
N ALA A 287 5.53 -4.75 21.16
CA ALA A 287 4.47 -4.10 20.39
C ALA A 287 4.11 -4.96 19.18
N ARG A 288 2.82 -5.22 18.94
CA ARG A 288 2.33 -6.08 17.84
C ARG A 288 1.09 -5.49 17.20
N MET A 289 0.95 -5.66 15.90
CA MET A 289 -0.30 -5.39 15.18
C MET A 289 -1.11 -6.68 15.08
N LEU A 290 -2.35 -6.66 15.58
CA LEU A 290 -3.24 -7.82 15.64
C LEU A 290 -4.60 -7.41 15.07
N GLY A 291 -4.88 -7.80 13.82
CA GLY A 291 -6.14 -7.48 13.17
C GLY A 291 -6.38 -5.96 13.11
N ASP A 292 -7.35 -5.49 13.89
CA ASP A 292 -7.84 -4.12 13.92
C ASP A 292 -7.25 -3.24 15.04
N PHE A 293 -6.30 -3.75 15.82
CA PHE A 293 -5.63 -2.98 16.88
C PHE A 293 -4.12 -3.24 16.96
N ILE A 294 -3.42 -2.33 17.63
CA ILE A 294 -2.04 -2.50 18.06
C ILE A 294 -2.04 -2.78 19.54
N THR A 295 -1.35 -3.83 19.97
CA THR A 295 -1.11 -4.12 21.39
C THR A 295 0.32 -3.75 21.75
N VAL A 296 0.52 -3.22 22.95
CA VAL A 296 1.84 -3.09 23.56
C VAL A 296 1.78 -3.67 24.96
N ASP A 297 2.60 -4.67 25.23
CA ASP A 297 2.69 -5.30 26.55
C ASP A 297 3.88 -4.74 27.32
N TYR A 298 3.81 -4.77 28.64
CA TYR A 298 4.85 -4.27 29.53
C TYR A 298 4.98 -5.21 30.73
N GLN A 299 6.22 -5.48 31.13
CA GLN A 299 6.51 -6.12 32.41
C GLN A 299 7.82 -5.61 32.98
N GLY A 300 7.81 -5.34 34.27
CA GLY A 300 8.90 -4.65 34.93
C GLY A 300 8.83 -4.65 36.45
N ASP A 301 9.71 -3.86 37.05
CA ASP A 301 9.72 -3.56 38.47
C ASP A 301 9.91 -2.06 38.74
N CYS A 302 9.68 -1.67 39.98
CA CYS A 302 9.93 -0.33 40.47
C CYS A 302 10.39 -0.42 41.92
N ASP A 303 11.58 0.13 42.18
CA ASP A 303 12.07 0.34 43.55
C ASP A 303 11.27 1.49 44.17
N LEU A 304 10.59 1.21 45.28
CA LEU A 304 9.82 2.18 46.06
C LEU A 304 10.62 2.72 47.26
N HIS A 305 11.93 2.43 47.31
CA HIS A 305 12.86 2.73 48.39
C HIS A 305 12.53 1.99 49.70
N ALA A 306 13.41 2.09 50.69
CA ALA A 306 13.24 1.48 52.01
C ALA A 306 13.04 -0.07 51.99
N GLY A 307 13.51 -0.74 50.94
CA GLY A 307 13.36 -2.19 50.77
C GLY A 307 11.97 -2.62 50.32
N ILE A 308 11.16 -1.70 49.79
CA ILE A 308 9.85 -1.96 49.20
C ILE A 308 10.02 -2.06 47.69
N ASP A 309 9.65 -3.19 47.12
CA ASP A 309 9.67 -3.42 45.67
C ASP A 309 8.25 -3.63 45.13
N MET A 310 8.03 -3.17 43.90
CA MET A 310 6.81 -3.42 43.16
C MET A 310 7.13 -4.08 41.83
N LYS A 311 6.62 -5.30 41.63
CA LYS A 311 6.58 -5.93 40.31
C LYS A 311 5.28 -5.58 39.62
N TRP A 312 5.33 -5.37 38.32
CA TRP A 312 4.17 -4.97 37.56
C TRP A 312 4.17 -5.57 36.16
N ASN A 313 2.97 -5.76 35.62
CA ASN A 313 2.74 -6.12 34.23
C ASN A 313 1.45 -5.48 33.73
N GLY A 314 1.33 -5.31 32.42
CA GLY A 314 0.14 -4.74 31.83
C GLY A 314 0.20 -4.79 30.31
N TRP A 315 -0.91 -4.40 29.70
CA TRP A 315 -1.03 -4.29 28.25
C TRP A 315 -1.91 -3.12 27.88
N LEU A 316 -1.64 -2.57 26.69
CA LEU A 316 -2.38 -1.47 26.09
C LEU A 316 -2.82 -1.89 24.68
N ARG A 317 -4.10 -1.70 24.37
CA ARG A 317 -4.62 -1.78 23.00
C ARG A 317 -4.95 -0.40 22.47
N MET A 318 -4.51 -0.14 21.25
CA MET A 318 -4.73 1.11 20.53
C MET A 318 -5.37 0.83 19.18
N LYS A 319 -6.21 1.77 18.73
CA LYS A 319 -6.75 1.80 17.37
C LYS A 319 -6.33 3.07 16.66
N LEU A 320 -6.46 3.07 15.35
CA LEU A 320 -6.25 4.26 14.51
C LEU A 320 -7.53 5.07 14.35
N VAL A 321 -7.36 6.39 14.28
CA VAL A 321 -8.42 7.34 13.95
C VAL A 321 -7.85 8.34 12.94
N LEU A 322 -8.59 8.56 11.85
CA LEU A 322 -8.35 9.66 10.93
C LEU A 322 -9.11 10.89 11.44
N ASP A 323 -8.37 11.95 11.77
CA ASP A 323 -8.93 13.26 12.10
C ASP A 323 -8.53 14.25 10.99
N GLY A 324 -9.49 14.60 10.14
CA GLY A 324 -9.23 15.29 8.88
C GLY A 324 -8.31 14.48 7.97
N ASN A 325 -7.05 14.90 7.86
CA ASN A 325 -6.02 14.24 7.06
C ASN A 325 -4.87 13.67 7.93
N THR A 326 -5.01 13.72 9.26
CA THR A 326 -3.99 13.23 10.18
C THR A 326 -4.44 11.92 10.81
N ILE A 327 -3.66 10.88 10.59
CA ILE A 327 -3.83 9.57 11.22
C ILE A 327 -3.22 9.65 12.60
N THR A 328 -3.99 9.31 13.64
CA THR A 328 -3.55 9.31 15.04
C THR A 328 -3.94 8.01 15.74
N PHE A 329 -3.30 7.71 16.87
CA PHE A 329 -3.62 6.56 17.71
C PHE A 329 -4.43 6.98 18.92
N VAL A 330 -5.45 6.19 19.25
CA VAL A 330 -6.26 6.37 20.46
C VAL A 330 -6.32 5.08 21.27
N LYS A 331 -6.37 5.21 22.60
CA LYS A 331 -6.58 4.09 23.52
C LYS A 331 -7.93 3.44 23.23
N GLN A 332 -7.91 2.12 23.12
CA GLN A 332 -9.12 1.30 23.09
C GLN A 332 -9.37 0.65 24.44
N SER A 333 -8.35 -0.01 25.01
CA SER A 333 -8.43 -0.67 26.33
C SER A 333 -7.04 -0.88 26.91
N SER A 334 -6.95 -1.10 28.22
CA SER A 334 -5.70 -1.42 28.90
C SER A 334 -5.97 -2.22 30.17
N ASP A 335 -5.04 -3.09 30.56
CA ASP A 335 -5.01 -3.72 31.89
C ASP A 335 -3.66 -3.46 32.56
N PHE A 336 -3.66 -3.39 33.89
CA PHE A 336 -2.45 -3.23 34.67
C PHE A 336 -2.56 -3.99 35.99
N ARG A 337 -1.58 -4.82 36.27
CA ARG A 337 -1.48 -5.63 37.47
C ARG A 337 -0.17 -5.34 38.18
N LYS A 338 -0.22 -5.37 39.50
CA LYS A 338 0.94 -5.13 40.37
C LYS A 338 0.96 -6.07 41.54
N GLU A 339 2.15 -6.39 41.98
CA GLU A 339 2.45 -7.09 43.21
C GLU A 339 3.45 -6.25 43.99
N VAL A 340 3.12 -5.92 45.23
CA VAL A 340 3.93 -5.04 46.07
C VAL A 340 4.38 -5.82 47.28
N HIS A 341 5.68 -5.88 47.49
CA HIS A 341 6.26 -6.50 48.66
C HIS A 341 6.65 -5.43 49.68
N ILE A 342 5.97 -5.43 50.84
CA ILE A 342 6.22 -4.52 51.94
C ILE A 342 6.81 -5.32 53.11
N PRO A 343 8.03 -5.01 53.59
CA PRO A 343 8.56 -5.64 54.77
C PRO A 343 7.62 -5.47 55.98
N TRP A 344 7.44 -6.52 56.78
CA TRP A 344 6.45 -6.55 57.87
C TRP A 344 6.60 -5.38 58.88
N TYR A 345 7.83 -4.92 59.11
CA TYR A 345 8.12 -3.79 60.01
C TYR A 345 7.77 -2.41 59.41
N LEU A 346 7.46 -2.35 58.11
CA LEU A 346 6.97 -1.17 57.39
C LEU A 346 5.50 -1.29 56.98
N ALA A 347 4.76 -2.29 57.46
CA ALA A 347 3.36 -2.51 57.10
C ALA A 347 2.45 -1.29 57.40
N TRP A 348 2.82 -0.46 58.38
CA TRP A 348 2.14 0.79 58.70
C TRP A 348 2.20 1.85 57.57
N LEU A 349 3.15 1.74 56.63
CA LEU A 349 3.23 2.58 55.43
C LEU A 349 2.29 2.14 54.31
N SER A 350 1.53 1.05 54.48
CA SER A 350 0.63 0.50 53.45
C SER A 350 -0.27 1.53 52.74
N PRO A 351 -0.90 2.52 53.43
CA PRO A 351 -1.68 3.55 52.75
C PRO A 351 -0.86 4.45 51.81
N ILE A 352 0.37 4.78 52.21
CA ILE A 352 1.29 5.62 51.43
C ILE A 352 1.83 4.83 50.23
N VAL A 353 2.19 3.56 50.44
CA VAL A 353 2.60 2.64 49.37
C VAL A 353 1.46 2.43 48.36
N SER A 354 0.23 2.27 48.83
CA SER A 354 -0.95 2.19 47.96
C SER A 354 -1.08 3.46 47.09
N LEU A 355 -0.98 4.65 47.67
CA LEU A 355 -1.01 5.92 46.94
C LEU A 355 0.11 6.02 45.89
N ILE A 356 1.36 5.69 46.26
CA ILE A 356 2.50 5.71 45.32
C ILE A 356 2.28 4.73 44.18
N THR A 357 1.85 3.51 44.49
CA THR A 357 1.61 2.49 43.46
C THR A 357 0.46 2.88 42.53
N HIS A 358 -0.56 3.60 43.02
CA HIS A 358 -1.61 4.19 42.18
C HIS A 358 -1.06 5.29 41.24
N ILE A 359 -0.19 6.16 41.73
CA ILE A 359 0.46 7.20 40.92
C ILE A 359 1.36 6.57 39.85
N VAL A 360 2.18 5.58 40.21
CA VAL A 360 3.04 4.86 39.26
C VAL A 360 2.19 4.10 38.23
N THR A 361 1.08 3.49 38.63
CA THR A 361 0.13 2.83 37.70
C THR A 361 -0.47 3.83 36.71
N ALA A 362 -0.98 4.97 37.20
CA ALA A 362 -1.61 6.00 36.38
C ALA A 362 -0.62 6.62 35.37
N VAL A 363 0.62 6.87 35.79
CA VAL A 363 1.67 7.37 34.89
C VAL A 363 2.03 6.33 33.84
N ILE A 364 2.17 5.05 34.21
CA ILE A 364 2.50 4.01 33.23
C ILE A 364 1.37 3.78 32.23
N SER A 365 0.09 3.82 32.65
CA SER A 365 -1.03 3.58 31.74
C SER A 365 -1.45 4.81 30.94
N ASP A 366 -1.57 5.98 31.56
CA ASP A 366 -2.14 7.17 30.93
C ASP A 366 -1.07 8.07 30.29
N ASP A 367 0.16 8.15 30.83
CA ASP A 367 1.24 8.92 30.17
C ASP A 367 1.80 8.18 28.95
N LEU A 368 1.82 6.84 28.95
CA LEU A 368 2.16 6.05 27.78
C LEU A 368 1.23 6.35 26.59
N ILE A 369 -0.07 6.36 26.85
CA ILE A 369 -1.10 6.60 25.85
C ILE A 369 -1.05 8.05 25.39
N SER A 370 -0.93 8.97 26.35
CA SER A 370 -0.80 10.38 26.06
C SER A 370 0.50 10.68 25.29
N ALA A 371 1.60 10.00 25.57
CA ALA A 371 2.87 10.19 24.84
C ALA A 371 2.84 9.63 23.42
N ILE A 372 2.26 8.44 23.21
CA ILE A 372 2.06 7.89 21.87
C ILE A 372 1.09 8.78 21.07
N ALA A 373 -0.02 9.19 21.67
CA ALA A 373 -1.01 10.06 21.05
C ALA A 373 -0.50 11.50 20.79
N ALA A 374 0.31 12.06 21.68
CA ALA A 374 0.75 13.45 21.58
C ALA A 374 1.96 13.67 20.66
N ARG A 375 2.87 12.68 20.51
CA ARG A 375 4.13 12.90 19.77
C ARG A 375 4.71 11.69 19.03
N GLY A 376 4.14 10.51 19.17
CA GLY A 376 4.69 9.30 18.55
C GLY A 376 4.16 9.02 17.14
N GLY A 377 2.85 9.21 16.92
CA GLY A 377 2.16 8.49 15.84
C GLY A 377 1.17 9.29 15.01
N SER A 378 1.44 10.57 14.76
CA SER A 378 0.65 11.35 13.80
C SER A 378 1.32 11.41 12.44
N VAL A 379 0.68 10.87 11.40
CA VAL A 379 1.15 11.00 10.01
C VAL A 379 0.04 11.55 9.14
N LYS A 380 0.39 12.45 8.22
CA LYS A 380 -0.58 12.94 7.24
C LYS A 380 -0.76 11.91 6.13
N ALA A 381 -1.99 11.51 5.88
CA ALA A 381 -2.32 10.43 4.94
C ALA A 381 -1.87 10.78 3.52
N ASP A 382 -2.22 11.98 3.04
CA ASP A 382 -1.85 12.51 1.73
C ASP A 382 -0.32 12.62 1.50
N THR A 383 0.47 12.72 2.57
CA THR A 383 1.92 12.89 2.43
C THR A 383 2.67 11.60 2.18
N ILE A 384 2.19 10.47 2.70
CA ILE A 384 2.90 9.18 2.63
C ILE A 384 2.59 8.39 1.38
N ASP A 385 1.43 8.63 0.74
CA ASP A 385 1.15 8.03 -0.55
C ASP A 385 1.95 8.73 -1.66
N CYS A 386 2.92 8.04 -2.22
CA CYS A 386 3.74 8.52 -3.34
C CYS A 386 3.15 8.17 -4.70
N VAL A 387 1.99 7.52 -4.74
CA VAL A 387 1.32 7.08 -5.97
C VAL A 387 0.10 7.94 -6.21
N SER A 388 -0.01 8.44 -7.44
CA SER A 388 -1.16 9.15 -7.93
C SER A 388 -1.84 8.38 -9.05
N TRP A 389 -3.01 7.84 -8.77
CA TRP A 389 -3.89 7.28 -9.80
C TRP A 389 -4.50 8.40 -10.64
N SER A 390 -4.89 8.08 -11.87
CA SER A 390 -5.55 9.04 -12.76
C SER A 390 -6.82 9.60 -12.07
N ASN A 391 -7.05 10.91 -12.17
CA ASN A 391 -8.19 11.65 -11.57
C ASN A 391 -8.48 11.48 -10.06
N ASP A 392 -7.62 10.84 -9.28
CA ASP A 392 -7.79 10.74 -7.82
C ASP A 392 -7.61 12.12 -7.17
N THR A 393 -8.49 12.49 -6.23
CA THR A 393 -8.36 13.75 -5.49
C THR A 393 -7.32 13.66 -4.37
N HIS A 394 -6.81 12.45 -4.08
CA HIS A 394 -5.91 12.13 -2.96
C HIS A 394 -6.45 12.56 -1.60
N THR A 395 -7.77 12.69 -1.46
CA THR A 395 -8.40 13.07 -0.20
C THR A 395 -8.69 11.83 0.62
N ALA A 396 -8.00 11.67 1.76
CA ALA A 396 -8.22 10.55 2.66
C ALA A 396 -9.63 10.61 3.25
N SER A 397 -10.40 9.54 3.09
CA SER A 397 -11.78 9.44 3.57
C SER A 397 -11.91 8.62 4.84
N SER A 398 -11.07 7.61 5.00
CA SER A 398 -11.09 6.71 6.16
C SER A 398 -9.74 6.01 6.32
N SER A 399 -9.44 5.58 7.55
CA SER A 399 -8.30 4.72 7.85
C SER A 399 -8.67 3.69 8.90
N TYR A 400 -8.03 2.52 8.82
CA TYR A 400 -8.24 1.42 9.76
C TYR A 400 -7.03 0.47 9.76
N LEU A 401 -7.03 -0.44 10.73
CA LEU A 401 -6.08 -1.54 10.81
C LEU A 401 -6.74 -2.82 10.33
N ALA A 402 -6.03 -3.58 9.52
CA ALA A 402 -6.42 -4.91 9.07
C ALA A 402 -5.19 -5.80 8.92
N GLU A 403 -4.40 -5.96 9.98
CA GLU A 403 -3.02 -6.52 9.97
C GLU A 403 -2.01 -5.71 9.14
N ALA A 404 -2.42 -4.54 8.68
CA ALA A 404 -1.65 -3.48 8.06
C ALA A 404 -2.44 -2.17 8.27
N LEU A 405 -1.80 -1.02 8.12
CA LEU A 405 -2.52 0.25 8.09
C LEU A 405 -3.08 0.45 6.69
N VAL A 406 -4.41 0.58 6.58
CA VAL A 406 -5.12 0.85 5.33
C VAL A 406 -5.73 2.25 5.37
N ILE A 407 -5.54 3.00 4.29
CA ILE A 407 -6.06 4.35 4.09
C ILE A 407 -6.86 4.32 2.78
N ASN A 408 -8.11 4.77 2.81
CA ASN A 408 -8.92 4.90 1.60
C ASN A 408 -8.94 6.35 1.12
N TYR A 409 -8.87 6.55 -0.19
CA TYR A 409 -9.05 7.86 -0.83
C TYR A 409 -10.31 7.87 -1.70
N VAL A 410 -10.81 9.07 -1.96
CA VAL A 410 -12.02 9.36 -2.75
C VAL A 410 -11.68 10.21 -3.95
#